data_AF-A0A1J5P5G1-F1
#
_entry.id   AF-A0A1J5P5G1-F1
#
_cell.length_a   1.000
_cell.length_b   1.000
_cell.length_c   1.000
_cell.angle_alpha   90.00
_cell.angle_beta   90.00
_cell.angle_gamma   90.00
#
_symmetry.space_group_name_H-M   'P 1'
#
loop_
_entity.id
_entity.type
_entity.pdbx_description
1 polymer ?
#
loop_
_entity_poly.entity_id
_entity_poly.type
_entity_poly.pdbx_seq_one_letter_code
_entity_poly.pdbx_strand_id
1 'polypeptide(L)'
;MLLQSQGDAIELLPALPVDLPHGNIKGICARGGFVLNFNWKNDTLDRVEVTSKAGGVCRLQYHNKIIEINTVKGGTYYFDGMLKKV
;
A
#
# COMPACT_ATOMS: atom_id res chain seq x y z
N MET A 1 -4.55 -9.11 -9.42
CA MET A 1 -4.17 -9.13 -8.00
C MET A 1 -3.94 -7.71 -7.51
N LEU A 2 -4.65 -7.29 -6.45
CA LEU A 2 -4.66 -5.90 -5.97
C LEU A 2 -3.71 -5.65 -4.79
N LEU A 3 -3.45 -6.67 -3.98
CA LEU A 3 -2.53 -6.59 -2.83
C LEU A 3 -1.93 -7.98 -2.54
N GLN A 4 -0.66 -8.01 -2.17
CA GLN A 4 0.04 -9.19 -1.66
C GLN A 4 0.85 -8.80 -0.41
N SER A 5 0.85 -9.64 0.63
CA SER A 5 1.61 -9.37 1.87
C SER A 5 2.29 -10.61 2.42
N GLN A 6 2.62 -11.57 1.54
CA GLN A 6 3.22 -12.83 1.97
C GLN A 6 4.75 -12.81 2.05
N GLY A 7 5.41 -11.94 1.26
CA GLY A 7 6.86 -11.77 1.28
C GLY A 7 7.32 -10.74 2.31
N ASP A 8 8.50 -10.16 2.06
CA ASP A 8 9.14 -9.19 2.96
C ASP A 8 8.50 -7.80 2.94
N ALA A 9 7.56 -7.54 2.03
CA ALA A 9 6.89 -6.27 1.86
C ALA A 9 5.39 -6.45 1.56
N ILE A 10 4.62 -5.40 1.82
CA ILE A 10 3.25 -5.24 1.35
C ILE A 10 3.34 -4.69 -0.07
N GLU A 11 2.92 -5.49 -1.04
CA GLU A 11 3.00 -5.16 -2.45
C GLU A 11 1.63 -4.73 -2.97
N LEU A 12 1.56 -3.51 -3.50
CA LEU A 12 0.36 -2.91 -4.09
C LEU A 12 0.30 -3.22 -5.57
N LEU A 13 -0.90 -3.55 -6.07
CA LEU A 13 -1.17 -3.79 -7.49
C LEU A 13 -0.16 -4.71 -8.21
N PRO A 14 0.30 -5.83 -7.58
CA PRO A 14 1.36 -6.67 -8.13
C PRO A 14 1.05 -7.24 -9.52
N ALA A 15 -0.23 -7.43 -9.83
CA ALA A 15 -0.71 -7.88 -11.13
C ALA A 15 -2.10 -7.32 -11.38
N LEU A 16 -2.23 -5.99 -11.48
CA LEU A 16 -3.51 -5.34 -11.75
C LEU A 16 -4.15 -5.94 -13.04
N PRO A 17 -5.39 -6.45 -13.00
CA PRO A 17 -6.05 -6.96 -14.19
C PRO A 17 -6.31 -5.84 -15.20
N VAL A 18 -6.13 -6.12 -16.50
CA VAL A 18 -6.37 -5.17 -17.60
C VAL A 18 -7.81 -4.65 -17.62
N ASP A 19 -8.77 -5.46 -17.16
CA ASP A 19 -10.20 -5.09 -17.10
C ASP A 19 -10.54 -4.14 -15.94
N LEU A 20 -9.58 -3.78 -15.08
CA LEU A 20 -9.77 -2.87 -13.93
C LEU A 20 -8.81 -1.67 -13.98
N PRO A 21 -8.93 -0.78 -14.99
CA PRO A 21 -7.99 0.33 -15.17
C PRO A 21 -8.10 1.42 -14.10
N HIS A 22 -9.18 1.41 -13.32
CA HIS A 22 -9.39 2.32 -12.20
C HIS A 22 -10.14 1.61 -11.07
N GLY A 23 -9.93 2.08 -9.86
CA GLY A 23 -10.62 1.55 -8.69
C GLY A 23 -10.08 2.08 -7.38
N ASN A 24 -10.70 1.67 -6.29
CA ASN A 24 -10.22 1.95 -4.95
C ASN A 24 -10.54 0.77 -4.03
N ILE A 25 -9.72 0.63 -2.99
CA ILE A 25 -9.92 -0.32 -1.90
C ILE A 25 -9.72 0.43 -0.59
N LYS A 26 -10.55 0.11 0.40
CA LYS A 26 -10.45 0.64 1.76
C LYS A 26 -10.53 -0.48 2.79
N GLY A 27 -9.78 -0.34 3.87
CA GLY A 27 -9.82 -1.21 5.04
C GLY A 27 -9.12 -2.55 4.85
N ILE A 28 -8.33 -2.74 3.78
CA ILE A 28 -7.66 -4.01 3.55
C ILE A 28 -6.55 -4.19 4.59
N CYS A 29 -6.61 -5.30 5.31
CA CYS A 29 -5.62 -5.64 6.33
C CYS A 29 -4.48 -6.44 5.70
N ALA A 30 -3.26 -6.02 5.98
CA ALA A 30 -2.03 -6.72 5.60
C ALA A 30 -1.30 -7.25 6.84
N ARG A 31 -0.40 -8.22 6.63
CA ARG A 31 0.45 -8.77 7.71
C ARG A 31 1.25 -7.67 8.39
N GLY A 32 1.56 -7.86 9.68
CA GLY A 32 2.21 -6.84 10.51
C GLY A 32 1.24 -5.84 11.14
N GLY A 33 -0.07 -6.00 10.95
CA GLY A 33 -1.08 -5.13 11.56
C GLY A 33 -1.28 -3.81 10.83
N PHE A 34 -1.05 -3.79 9.53
CA PHE A 34 -1.26 -2.62 8.69
C PHE A 34 -2.64 -2.67 8.03
N VAL A 35 -3.30 -1.52 7.96
CA VAL A 35 -4.53 -1.32 7.21
C VAL A 35 -4.24 -0.34 6.09
N LEU A 36 -4.63 -0.69 4.87
CA LEU A 36 -4.38 0.14 3.71
C LEU A 36 -5.70 0.63 3.10
N ASN A 37 -5.66 1.89 2.66
CA ASN A 37 -6.64 2.46 1.75
C ASN A 37 -5.87 2.98 0.54
N PHE A 38 -6.24 2.59 -0.67
CA PHE A 38 -5.55 3.09 -1.86
C PHE A 38 -6.45 3.09 -3.08
N ASN A 39 -6.07 3.87 -4.07
CA ASN A 39 -6.78 4.00 -5.32
C ASN A 39 -5.82 4.05 -6.49
N TRP A 40 -6.32 3.67 -7.66
CA TRP A 40 -5.57 3.67 -8.91
C TRP A 40 -6.43 4.21 -10.04
N LYS A 41 -5.76 4.77 -11.04
CA LYS A 41 -6.36 5.32 -12.26
C LYS A 41 -5.39 5.13 -13.41
N ASN A 42 -5.91 4.81 -14.59
CA ASN A 42 -5.11 4.55 -15.79
C ASN A 42 -4.02 3.51 -15.50
N ASP A 43 -4.40 2.42 -14.84
CA ASP A 43 -3.52 1.30 -14.46
C ASP A 43 -2.40 1.65 -13.46
N THR A 44 -2.41 2.88 -12.91
CA THR A 44 -1.36 3.38 -12.02
C THR A 44 -1.89 3.74 -10.65
N LEU A 45 -1.12 3.43 -9.60
CA LEU A 45 -1.41 3.86 -8.23
C LEU A 45 -1.47 5.40 -8.19
N ASP A 46 -2.52 5.94 -7.57
CA ASP A 46 -2.68 7.39 -7.39
C ASP A 46 -2.27 7.80 -5.98
N ARG A 47 -2.84 7.15 -4.95
CA ARG A 47 -2.48 7.36 -3.55
C ARG A 47 -2.63 6.10 -2.73
N VAL A 48 -1.89 6.04 -1.64
CA VAL A 48 -2.05 5.03 -0.59
C VAL A 48 -1.92 5.65 0.78
N GLU A 49 -2.83 5.25 1.65
CA GLU A 49 -2.85 5.51 3.08
C GLU A 49 -2.54 4.20 3.81
N VAL A 50 -1.61 4.26 4.75
CA VAL A 50 -1.22 3.13 5.60
C VAL A 50 -1.46 3.51 7.05
N THR A 51 -2.35 2.79 7.72
CA THR A 51 -2.56 2.88 9.16
C THR A 51 -1.91 1.69 9.85
N SER A 52 -1.03 1.96 10.82
CA SER A 52 -0.38 0.93 11.62
C SER A 52 -1.16 0.66 12.91
N LYS A 53 -1.73 -0.53 13.08
CA LYS A 53 -2.46 -0.91 14.31
C LYS A 53 -1.54 -1.34 15.45
N ALA A 54 -0.31 -1.75 15.15
CA ALA A 54 0.64 -2.28 16.12
C ALA A 54 1.92 -1.44 16.26
N GLY A 55 2.21 -0.54 15.32
CA GLY A 55 3.53 0.08 15.17
C GLY A 55 4.51 -0.84 14.43
N GLY A 56 5.79 -0.46 14.42
CA GLY A 56 6.86 -1.25 13.82
C GLY A 56 7.20 -0.83 12.39
N VAL A 57 8.05 -1.62 11.75
CA VAL A 57 8.55 -1.33 10.40
C VAL A 57 7.52 -1.75 9.36
N CYS A 58 7.08 -0.82 8.52
CA CYS A 58 6.26 -1.11 7.35
C CYS A 58 7.13 -1.05 6.10
N ARG A 59 7.19 -2.15 5.35
CA ARG A 59 7.78 -2.20 4.01
C ARG A 59 6.66 -2.19 2.99
N LEU A 60 6.65 -1.17 2.13
CA LEU A 60 5.64 -1.00 1.10
C LEU A 60 6.31 -1.04 -0.27
N GLN A 61 5.76 -1.83 -1.18
CA GLN A 61 6.27 -2.03 -2.53
C GLN A 61 5.20 -1.70 -3.57
N TYR A 62 5.63 -1.05 -4.65
CA TYR A 62 4.84 -0.83 -5.85
C TYR A 62 5.76 -0.87 -7.07
N HIS A 63 5.50 -1.80 -8.00
CA HIS A 63 6.41 -2.14 -9.09
C HIS A 63 7.85 -2.36 -8.57
N ASN A 64 8.82 -1.60 -9.10
CA ASN A 64 10.24 -1.71 -8.77
C ASN A 64 10.66 -0.78 -7.61
N LYS A 65 9.70 -0.18 -6.89
CA LYS A 65 9.97 0.73 -5.77
C LYS A 65 9.59 0.06 -4.47
N ILE A 66 10.52 0.12 -3.51
CA ILE A 66 10.31 -0.33 -2.14
C ILE A 66 10.66 0.83 -1.22
N ILE A 67 9.78 1.12 -0.28
CA ILE A 67 10.04 2.05 0.81
C ILE A 67 9.93 1.32 2.14
N GLU A 68 10.68 1.79 3.12
CA GLU A 68 10.61 1.34 4.50
C GLU A 68 10.30 2.54 5.39
N ILE A 69 9.30 2.39 6.24
CA ILE A 69 8.89 3.44 7.19
C ILE A 69 8.79 2.86 8.59
N ASN A 70 9.36 3.59 9.56
CA ASN A 70 9.14 3.31 10.98
C ASN A 70 7.78 3.87 11.38
N THR A 71 6.86 2.98 11.77
CA THR A 71 5.51 3.35 12.17
C THR A 71 5.30 3.26 13.67
N VAL A 72 4.40 4.10 14.18
CA VAL A 72 3.91 4.02 15.56
C VAL A 72 2.50 3.45 15.59
N LYS A 73 2.13 2.84 16.72
CA LYS A 73 0.78 2.32 16.94
C LYS A 73 -0.26 3.43 16.78
N GLY A 74 -1.25 3.21 15.93
CA GLY A 74 -2.29 4.17 15.56
C GLY A 74 -1.86 5.24 14.55
N GLY A 75 -0.59 5.25 14.13
CA GLY A 75 -0.08 6.20 13.15
C GLY A 75 -0.61 5.94 11.74
N THR A 76 -0.91 7.01 11.02
CA THR A 76 -1.35 6.97 9.62
C THR A 76 -0.36 7.74 8.74
N TYR A 77 -0.03 7.16 7.59
CA TYR A 77 0.98 7.63 6.66
C TYR A 77 0.41 7.67 5.25
N TYR A 78 0.67 8.76 4.53
CA TYR A 78 0.16 8.98 3.18
C TYR A 78 1.30 8.99 2.17
N PHE A 79 1.07 8.35 1.03
CA PHE A 79 2.00 8.33 -0.08
C PHE A 79 1.28 8.60 -1.41
N ASP A 80 1.99 9.26 -2.32
CA ASP A 80 1.57 9.41 -3.70
C ASP A 80 1.80 8.13 -4.52
N GLY A 81 1.38 8.15 -5.79
CA GLY A 81 1.58 7.06 -6.75
C GLY A 81 3.03 6.67 -7.02
N MET A 82 3.99 7.46 -6.55
CA MET A 82 5.43 7.19 -6.63
C MET A 82 6.02 6.67 -5.32
N LEU A 83 5.18 6.38 -4.33
CA LEU A 83 5.54 6.03 -2.96
C LEU A 83 6.34 7.13 -2.23
N LYS A 84 6.17 8.40 -2.62
CA LYS A 84 6.72 9.53 -1.86
C LYS A 84 5.73 9.93 -0.79
N LYS A 85 6.24 10.17 0.42
CA LYS A 85 5.42 10.61 1.55
C LYS A 85 4.86 12.01 1.27
N VAL A 86 3.58 12.21 1.57
CA VAL A 86 2.85 13.48 1.43
C VAL A 86 2.14 13.87 2.72
#